data_AF-A0A4S8LVM7-F1
#
_entry.id   AF-A0A4S8LVM7-F1
#
_cell.length_a   1.000
_cell.length_b   1.000
_cell.length_c   1.000
_cell.angle_alpha   90.00
_cell.angle_beta   90.00
_cell.angle_gamma   90.00
#
_symmetry.space_group_name_H-M   'P 1'
#
loop_
_entity.id
_entity.type
_entity.pdbx_description
1 polymer ?
#
loop_
_entity_poly.entity_id
_entity_poly.type
_entity_poly.pdbx_seq_one_letter_code
_entity_poly.pdbx_strand_id
1 'polypeptide(L)'
;RPAAIGVWFKSGKKFRDFTPKEWKDGDVDSIHLSFPKWWSAISPSWRSRDKNHDVIWGNEENGDWSVLDKHGPCGLLTVIMLLVWWAQFNSDKSLWSKAAQDVLLVLRGLNKGNR
;
A
#
# COMPACT_ATOMS: atom_id res chain seq x y z
N ARG A 1 -1.32 -0.62 10.18
CA ARG A 1 -0.23 -1.14 9.33
C ARG A 1 -0.37 -2.65 9.23
N PRO A 2 -0.41 -3.27 8.04
CA PRO A 2 -0.55 -4.72 7.86
C PRO A 2 0.55 -5.53 8.55
N ALA A 3 0.19 -6.69 9.10
CA ALA A 3 1.08 -7.56 9.87
C ALA A 3 2.28 -8.05 9.06
N ALA A 4 2.07 -8.33 7.76
CA ALA A 4 3.12 -8.70 6.80
C ALA A 4 4.33 -7.77 6.84
N ILE A 5 4.11 -6.46 6.99
CA ILE A 5 5.20 -5.48 7.08
C ILE A 5 6.03 -5.69 8.35
N GLY A 6 5.37 -5.96 9.48
CA GLY A 6 6.07 -6.22 10.75
C GLY A 6 6.93 -7.47 10.69
N VAL A 7 6.45 -8.52 10.02
CA VAL A 7 7.22 -9.75 9.80
C VAL A 7 8.43 -9.49 8.92
N TRP A 8 8.28 -8.66 7.87
CA TRP A 8 9.40 -8.30 7.00
C TRP A 8 10.51 -7.58 7.75
N PHE A 9 10.15 -6.53 8.49
CA PHE A 9 11.12 -5.76 9.27
C PHE A 9 11.84 -6.62 10.31
N LYS A 10 11.16 -7.63 10.88
CA LYS A 10 11.74 -8.54 11.87
C LYS A 10 12.57 -9.66 11.27
N SER A 11 12.26 -10.14 10.06
CA SER A 11 12.95 -11.29 9.49
C SER A 11 14.35 -10.95 8.97
N GLY A 12 14.59 -9.71 8.54
CA GLY A 12 15.87 -9.28 7.96
C GLY A 12 16.25 -10.02 6.67
N LYS A 13 15.35 -10.87 6.16
CA LYS A 13 15.57 -11.69 4.96
C LYS A 13 15.40 -10.84 3.70
N LYS A 14 15.99 -11.32 2.60
CA LYS A 14 15.72 -10.74 1.29
C LYS A 14 14.23 -10.87 1.01
N PHE A 15 13.68 -9.84 0.37
CA PHE A 15 12.26 -9.70 0.06
C PHE A 15 11.63 -10.91 -0.67
N ARG A 16 12.43 -11.73 -1.36
CA ARG A 16 11.98 -12.90 -2.13
C ARG A 16 11.98 -14.21 -1.34
N ASP A 17 12.50 -14.21 -0.11
CA ASP A 17 12.82 -15.43 0.64
C ASP A 17 11.83 -15.72 1.79
N PHE A 18 10.59 -15.24 1.67
CA PHE A 18 9.55 -15.45 2.68
C PHE A 18 9.09 -16.92 2.69
N THR A 19 9.20 -17.55 3.86
CA THR A 19 8.79 -18.94 4.10
C THR A 19 7.30 -19.03 4.43
N PRO A 20 6.67 -20.22 4.30
CA PRO A 20 5.25 -20.43 4.68
C PRO A 20 4.92 -20.06 6.15
N LYS A 21 5.92 -20.04 7.02
CA LYS A 21 5.77 -19.57 8.41
C LYS A 21 5.54 -18.06 8.47
N GLU A 22 6.38 -17.30 7.77
CA GLU A 22 6.30 -15.84 7.72
C GLU A 22 5.04 -15.37 6.97
N TRP A 23 4.51 -16.22 6.09
CA TRP A 23 3.19 -16.06 5.47
C TRP A 23 2.05 -16.10 6.49
N LYS A 24 2.04 -17.09 7.41
CA LYS A 24 1.04 -17.17 8.50
C LYS A 24 1.19 -16.00 9.45
N ASP A 25 2.42 -15.71 9.86
CA ASP A 25 2.71 -14.63 10.81
C ASP A 25 2.37 -13.25 10.20
N GLY A 26 2.44 -13.12 8.87
CA GLY A 26 2.15 -11.91 8.13
C GLY A 26 0.67 -11.69 7.82
N ASP A 27 -0.18 -12.68 8.10
CA ASP A 27 -1.62 -12.68 7.80
C ASP A 27 -1.89 -12.22 6.36
N VAL A 28 -1.17 -12.83 5.41
CA VAL A 28 -1.14 -12.41 4.01
C VAL A 28 -2.53 -12.50 3.36
N ASP A 29 -3.35 -13.46 3.79
CA ASP A 29 -4.72 -13.65 3.29
C ASP A 29 -5.62 -12.45 3.62
N SER A 30 -5.38 -11.76 4.74
CA SER A 30 -6.17 -10.60 5.16
C SER A 30 -5.64 -9.26 4.65
N ILE A 31 -4.61 -9.26 3.79
CA ILE A 31 -4.06 -8.02 3.21
C ILE A 31 -5.15 -7.20 2.51
N HIS A 32 -6.09 -7.85 1.83
CA HIS A 32 -7.19 -7.17 1.15
C HIS A 32 -8.10 -6.35 2.09
N LEU A 33 -8.20 -6.72 3.37
CA LEU A 33 -8.98 -6.00 4.38
C LEU A 33 -8.16 -4.91 5.08
N SER A 34 -6.87 -5.19 5.31
CA SER A 34 -5.99 -4.32 6.10
C SER A 34 -5.30 -3.25 5.25
N PHE A 35 -5.07 -3.51 3.96
CA PHE A 35 -4.44 -2.59 3.03
C PHE A 35 -5.26 -1.30 2.83
N PRO A 36 -6.55 -1.33 2.46
CA PRO A 36 -7.31 -0.10 2.19
C PRO A 36 -7.37 0.83 3.41
N LYS A 37 -7.57 0.25 4.60
CA LYS A 37 -7.58 0.98 5.88
C LYS A 37 -6.23 1.64 6.18
N TRP A 38 -5.14 0.89 6.02
CA TRP A 38 -3.81 1.43 6.27
C TRP A 38 -3.39 2.47 5.23
N TRP A 39 -3.63 2.18 3.96
CA TRP A 39 -3.36 3.08 2.85
C TRP A 39 -4.17 4.39 2.96
N SER A 40 -5.40 4.31 3.48
CA SER A 40 -6.21 5.47 3.83
C SER A 40 -5.61 6.31 4.95
N ALA A 41 -5.00 5.69 5.95
CA ALA A 41 -4.42 6.41 7.09
C ALA A 41 -3.15 7.19 6.73
N ILE A 42 -2.37 6.71 5.75
CA ILE A 42 -1.13 7.36 5.30
C ILE A 42 -1.33 8.31 4.11
N SER A 43 -2.46 8.18 3.42
CA SER A 43 -2.81 9.05 2.30
C SER A 43 -3.30 10.41 2.79
N PRO A 44 -3.18 11.47 1.98
CA PRO A 44 -3.60 12.81 2.38
C PRO A 44 -5.12 12.90 2.54
N SER A 45 -5.57 13.75 3.47
CA SER A 45 -6.99 13.93 3.81
C SER A 45 -7.82 14.58 2.69
N TRP A 46 -7.20 15.34 1.79
CA TRP A 46 -7.88 15.93 0.63
C TRP A 46 -8.34 14.88 -0.39
N ARG A 47 -7.86 13.63 -0.26
CA ARG A 47 -8.21 12.56 -1.19
C ARG A 47 -9.54 11.93 -0.79
N SER A 48 -10.58 12.15 -1.59
CA SER A 48 -11.92 11.62 -1.35
C SER A 48 -11.95 10.10 -1.33
N ARG A 49 -12.72 9.52 -0.39
CA ARG A 49 -12.86 8.08 -0.21
C ARG A 49 -14.31 7.69 0.00
N ASP A 50 -14.61 6.45 -0.37
CA ASP A 50 -15.91 5.85 -0.10
C ASP A 50 -15.99 5.31 1.34
N LYS A 51 -17.17 4.76 1.69
CA LYS A 51 -17.41 4.17 3.02
C LYS A 51 -16.57 2.92 3.30
N ASN A 52 -15.98 2.31 2.28
CA ASN A 52 -15.13 1.14 2.36
C ASN A 52 -13.63 1.48 2.42
N HIS A 53 -13.29 2.78 2.51
CA HIS A 53 -11.94 3.32 2.42
C HIS A 53 -11.26 3.16 1.05
N ASP A 54 -12.04 2.75 0.03
CA ASP A 54 -11.59 2.77 -1.35
C ASP A 54 -11.50 4.23 -1.82
N VAL A 55 -10.56 4.48 -2.71
CA VAL A 55 -10.34 5.82 -3.24
C VAL A 55 -11.39 6.13 -4.30
N ILE A 56 -11.95 7.33 -4.20
CA ILE A 56 -12.73 7.94 -5.27
C ILE A 56 -11.77 8.68 -6.20
N TRP A 57 -11.66 8.22 -7.45
CA TRP A 57 -10.82 8.86 -8.47
C TRP A 57 -11.43 10.19 -8.93
N GLY A 58 -10.58 11.15 -9.33
CA GLY A 58 -11.02 12.41 -9.94
C GLY A 58 -10.63 13.71 -9.23
N ASN A 59 -9.98 13.64 -8.06
CA ASN A 59 -9.50 14.85 -7.33
C ASN A 59 -7.96 14.96 -7.28
N GLU A 60 -7.26 14.22 -8.14
CA GLU A 60 -5.80 14.04 -8.09
C GLU A 60 -4.97 15.28 -8.51
N GLU A 61 -5.62 16.24 -9.19
CA GLU A 61 -4.97 17.41 -9.80
C GLU A 61 -4.94 18.65 -8.91
N ASN A 62 -5.75 18.70 -7.85
CA ASN A 62 -5.87 19.86 -6.94
C ASN A 62 -5.24 19.65 -5.57
N GLY A 63 -4.68 18.47 -5.31
CA GLY A 63 -4.19 18.08 -3.99
C GLY A 63 -2.68 18.20 -3.84
N ASP A 64 -2.22 18.68 -2.68
CA ASP A 64 -0.80 18.71 -2.35
C ASP A 64 -0.31 17.31 -1.89
N TRP A 65 0.55 16.70 -2.69
CA TRP A 65 1.16 15.40 -2.40
C TRP A 65 2.30 15.47 -1.38
N SER A 66 2.76 16.68 -1.01
CA SER A 66 3.78 16.88 0.02
C SER A 66 3.28 16.47 1.41
N VAL A 67 1.97 16.60 1.63
CA VAL A 67 1.26 16.26 2.88
C VAL A 67 1.02 14.75 3.05
N LEU A 68 1.43 13.95 2.07
CA LEU A 68 1.43 12.50 2.21
C LEU A 68 2.32 12.12 3.40
N ASP A 69 1.74 11.41 4.38
CA ASP A 69 2.49 10.97 5.55
C ASP A 69 3.49 9.87 5.14
N LYS A 70 4.70 10.34 4.81
CA LYS A 70 5.85 9.50 4.45
C LYS A 70 6.69 9.16 5.67
N HIS A 71 6.27 9.48 6.91
CA HIS A 71 7.12 9.33 8.08
C HIS A 71 7.51 7.84 8.29
N GLY A 72 8.77 7.54 7.99
CA GLY A 72 9.42 6.26 8.27
C GLY A 72 10.48 5.90 7.23
N PRO A 73 11.49 5.07 7.57
CA PRO A 73 12.68 4.85 6.74
C PRO A 73 12.44 4.23 5.34
N CYS A 74 11.22 3.85 4.98
CA CYS A 74 10.89 3.12 3.74
C CYS A 74 9.41 3.31 3.31
N GLY A 75 8.75 4.43 3.63
CA GLY A 75 7.28 4.61 3.54
C GLY A 75 6.59 3.99 2.29
N LEU A 76 6.84 4.54 1.10
CA LEU A 76 6.25 4.04 -0.16
C LEU A 76 6.84 2.71 -0.64
N LEU A 77 8.13 2.47 -0.40
CA LEU A 77 8.77 1.20 -0.76
C LEU A 77 8.08 0.03 -0.05
N THR A 78 7.71 0.23 1.21
CA THR A 78 6.98 -0.76 2.03
C THR A 78 5.60 -1.06 1.43
N VAL A 79 4.93 -0.06 0.86
CA VAL A 79 3.61 -0.19 0.21
C VAL A 79 3.75 -1.01 -1.08
N ILE A 80 4.74 -0.69 -1.91
CA ILE A 80 5.03 -1.43 -3.15
C ILE A 80 5.38 -2.88 -2.83
N MET A 81 6.19 -3.13 -1.80
CA MET A 81 6.54 -4.47 -1.35
C MET A 81 5.31 -5.27 -0.92
N LEU A 82 4.42 -4.66 -0.14
CA LEU A 82 3.18 -5.30 0.28
C LEU A 82 2.27 -5.65 -0.91
N LEU A 83 2.20 -4.77 -1.93
CA LEU A 83 1.47 -5.05 -3.17
C LEU A 83 2.09 -6.23 -3.93
N VAL A 84 3.41 -6.29 -4.06
CA VAL A 84 4.06 -7.41 -4.77
C VAL A 84 3.77 -8.74 -4.09
N TRP A 85 3.78 -8.78 -2.75
CA TRP A 85 3.36 -9.98 -2.03
C TRP A 85 1.90 -10.31 -2.26
N TRP A 86 1.00 -9.34 -2.12
CA TRP A 86 -0.41 -9.57 -2.38
C TRP A 86 -0.65 -10.13 -3.80
N ALA A 87 0.12 -9.68 -4.81
CA ALA A 87 0.06 -10.18 -6.18
C ALA A 87 0.52 -11.65 -6.35
N GLN A 88 1.48 -12.09 -5.54
CA GLN A 88 2.07 -13.43 -5.62
C GLN A 88 1.14 -14.50 -5.05
N PHE A 89 0.27 -14.12 -4.10
CA PHE A 89 -0.53 -15.08 -3.34
C PHE A 89 -2.02 -15.03 -3.67
N ASN A 90 -2.53 -13.96 -4.28
CA ASN A 90 -3.94 -13.83 -4.60
C ASN A 90 -4.26 -14.20 -6.05
N SER A 91 -5.13 -15.19 -6.24
CA SER A 91 -5.67 -15.60 -7.54
C SER A 91 -6.58 -14.53 -8.14
N ASP A 92 -7.36 -13.85 -7.29
CA ASP A 92 -8.22 -12.74 -7.70
C ASP A 92 -7.44 -11.42 -7.62
N LYS A 93 -7.00 -10.96 -8.79
CA LYS A 93 -6.21 -9.74 -8.92
C LYS A 93 -7.07 -8.48 -9.04
N SER A 94 -8.39 -8.55 -8.94
CA SER A 94 -9.28 -7.39 -9.12
C SER A 94 -9.03 -6.31 -8.05
N LEU A 95 -9.09 -6.69 -6.77
CA LEU A 95 -8.83 -5.81 -5.62
C LEU A 95 -7.37 -5.33 -5.59
N TRP A 96 -6.44 -6.25 -5.89
CA TRP A 96 -5.03 -5.92 -6.00
C TRP A 96 -4.76 -4.89 -7.11
N SER A 97 -5.39 -5.05 -8.28
CA SER A 97 -5.21 -4.17 -9.43
C SER A 97 -5.70 -2.76 -9.12
N LYS A 98 -6.86 -2.63 -8.45
CA LYS A 98 -7.36 -1.34 -7.95
C LYS A 98 -6.35 -0.69 -7.01
N ALA A 99 -5.84 -1.44 -6.03
CA ALA A 99 -4.84 -0.95 -5.09
C ALA A 99 -3.52 -0.54 -5.78
N ALA A 100 -3.07 -1.30 -6.79
CA ALA A 100 -1.86 -1.01 -7.54
C ALA A 100 -2.00 0.23 -8.43
N GLN A 101 -3.14 0.38 -9.13
CA GLN A 101 -3.47 1.59 -9.88
C GLN A 101 -3.50 2.81 -8.96
N ASP A 102 -4.04 2.64 -7.76
CA ASP A 102 -4.12 3.69 -6.76
C ASP A 102 -2.73 4.18 -6.32
N VAL A 103 -1.84 3.26 -5.98
CA VAL A 103 -0.44 3.57 -5.65
C VAL A 103 0.29 4.23 -6.83
N LEU A 104 0.02 3.77 -8.06
CA LEU A 104 0.60 4.37 -9.27
C LEU A 104 0.17 5.84 -9.45
N LEU A 105 -1.10 6.17 -9.17
CA LEU A 105 -1.58 7.55 -9.19
C LEU A 105 -0.84 8.41 -8.17
N VAL A 106 -0.67 7.92 -6.94
CA VAL A 106 0.10 8.63 -5.90
C VAL A 106 1.55 8.85 -6.33
N LEU A 107 2.21 7.83 -6.89
CA LEU A 107 3.58 7.95 -7.40
C LEU A 107 3.69 8.98 -8.54
N ARG A 108 2.71 9.02 -9.44
CA ARG A 108 2.64 10.03 -10.51
C ARG A 108 2.42 11.44 -9.95
N GLY A 109 1.54 11.59 -8.97
CA GLY A 109 1.29 12.86 -8.28
C GLY A 109 2.54 13.39 -7.58
N LEU A 110 3.24 12.51 -6.86
CA LEU A 110 4.52 12.82 -6.23
C LEU A 110 5.58 13.26 -7.24
N ASN A 111 5.67 12.60 -8.40
CA ASN A 111 6.62 12.98 -9.44
C ASN A 111 6.30 14.34 -10.09
N LYS A 112 5.00 14.70 -10.17
CA LYS A 112 4.56 16.01 -10.68
C LYS A 112 4.82 17.14 -9.68
N GLY A 113 4.62 16.91 -8.38
CA GLY A 113 4.86 17.92 -7.33
C GLY A 113 6.33 18.16 -6.99
N ASN A 114 7.26 17.38 -7.58
CA ASN A 114 8.70 17.50 -7.38
C ASN A 114 9.42 18.26 -8.53
N ARG A 115 8.65 18.93 -9.39
CA ARG A 115 9.14 19.76 -10.50
C ARG A 115 8.85 21.23 -10.24
#